data_AF-A0A2N6VIQ7-F1
#
_entry.id   AF-A0A2N6VIQ7-F1
#
_cell.length_a   1.000
_cell.length_b   1.000
_cell.length_c   1.000
_cell.angle_alpha   90.00
_cell.angle_beta   90.00
_cell.angle_gamma   90.00
#
_symmetry.space_group_name_H-M   'P 1'
#
loop_
_entity.id
_entity.type
_entity.pdbx_description
1 polymer ?
#
loop_
_entity_poly.entity_id
_entity_poly.type
_entity_poly.pdbx_seq_one_letter_code
_entity_poly.pdbx_strand_id
1 'polypeptide(L)'
;AAGGFDDGVPGDPTAVKFPRGLMTAKDLRDPERRYAFSFSGLKTAALRAVEVERTKPEFERVRLADIAASFEEAVVDVLVRKTLLACEDTGINRVLLGGGVAANRRLRDRLSQRCEDQGISLLIPPLSLCTDN
;
A
#
# COMPACT_ATOMS: atom_id res chain seq x y z
N ALA A 1 -11.26 -25.40 -2.01
CA ALA A 1 -10.56 -24.99 -3.24
C ALA A 1 -10.13 -23.54 -3.05
N ALA A 2 -8.84 -23.31 -2.76
CA ALA A 2 -8.32 -21.96 -2.62
C ALA A 2 -8.33 -21.31 -4.01
N GLY A 3 -9.09 -20.23 -4.16
CA GLY A 3 -9.08 -19.43 -5.39
C GLY A 3 -7.65 -18.99 -5.65
N GLY A 4 -7.06 -19.47 -6.74
CA GLY A 4 -5.77 -18.98 -7.19
C GLY A 4 -5.91 -17.49 -7.49
N PHE A 5 -5.23 -16.67 -6.69
CA PHE A 5 -4.99 -15.29 -7.09
C PHE A 5 -4.06 -15.37 -8.30
N ASP A 6 -4.57 -14.94 -9.46
CA ASP A 6 -3.74 -14.72 -10.64
C ASP A 6 -2.74 -13.62 -10.29
N ASP A 7 -1.46 -13.97 -10.23
CA ASP A 7 -0.38 -13.06 -9.84
C ASP A 7 -0.15 -11.95 -10.89
N GLY A 8 -0.89 -11.99 -12.01
CA GLY A 8 -0.90 -10.95 -13.03
C GLY A 8 0.45 -10.79 -13.74
N VAL A 9 0.58 -9.73 -14.52
CA VAL A 9 1.87 -9.33 -15.10
C VAL A 9 2.63 -8.52 -14.04
N PRO A 10 3.89 -8.85 -13.71
CA PRO A 10 4.68 -8.05 -12.79
C PRO A 10 4.95 -6.66 -13.40
N GLY A 11 4.76 -5.60 -12.61
CA GLY A 11 5.02 -4.21 -13.00
C GLY A 11 6.12 -3.57 -12.15
N ASP A 12 6.71 -2.48 -12.67
CA ASP A 12 7.67 -1.67 -11.94
C ASP A 12 6.95 -0.71 -10.95
N PRO A 13 7.15 -0.87 -9.62
CA PRO A 13 6.53 -0.02 -8.61
C PRO A 13 7.02 1.43 -8.61
N THR A 14 8.04 1.75 -9.39
CA THR A 14 8.65 3.09 -9.50
C THR A 14 8.31 3.82 -10.80
N ALA A 15 7.63 3.16 -11.74
CA ALA A 15 7.32 3.68 -13.06
C ALA A 15 6.46 4.95 -13.03
N VAL A 16 5.53 5.07 -12.08
CA VAL A 16 4.65 6.24 -11.94
C VAL A 16 4.74 6.84 -10.53
N LYS A 17 5.08 8.12 -10.46
CA LYS A 17 5.13 8.84 -9.18
C LYS A 17 3.73 9.26 -8.72
N PHE A 18 3.10 8.40 -7.93
CA PHE A 18 1.82 8.71 -7.31
C PHE A 18 1.92 9.49 -5.98
N PRO A 19 0.92 10.32 -5.64
CA PRO A 19 0.92 11.06 -4.40
C PRO A 19 0.72 10.14 -3.20
N ARG A 20 1.48 10.39 -2.11
CA ARG A 20 1.26 9.79 -0.80
C ARG A 20 0.43 10.78 0.04
N GLY A 21 -0.88 10.55 0.12
CA GLY A 21 -1.83 11.47 0.76
C GLY A 21 -1.59 11.61 2.27
N LEU A 22 -1.77 12.84 2.80
CA LEU A 22 -1.60 13.17 4.24
C LEU A 22 -0.23 12.82 4.83
N MET A 23 0.83 12.96 4.03
CA MET A 23 2.20 12.57 4.40
C MET A 23 3.19 13.73 4.34
N THR A 24 2.71 14.97 4.19
CA THR A 24 3.58 16.15 4.26
C THR A 24 4.05 16.38 5.70
N ALA A 25 5.16 17.10 5.88
CA ALA A 25 5.63 17.45 7.21
C ALA A 25 4.59 18.24 8.02
N LYS A 26 3.71 19.01 7.36
CA LYS A 26 2.59 19.70 8.02
C LYS A 26 1.55 18.70 8.52
N ASP A 27 1.15 17.73 7.69
CA ASP A 27 0.15 16.72 8.06
C ASP A 27 0.66 15.83 9.20
N LEU A 28 1.96 15.51 9.24
CA LEU A 28 2.54 14.70 10.31
C LEU A 28 2.63 15.43 11.65
N ARG A 29 2.66 16.77 11.65
CA ARG A 29 2.64 17.58 12.89
C ARG A 29 1.23 17.88 13.39
N ASP A 30 0.22 17.71 12.55
CA ASP A 30 -1.17 17.93 12.91
C ASP A 30 -1.73 16.67 13.61
N PRO A 31 -2.13 16.75 14.90
CA PRO A 31 -2.63 15.60 15.65
C PRO A 31 -3.82 14.89 14.99
N GLU A 32 -4.69 15.63 14.29
CA GLU A 32 -5.86 15.05 13.61
C GLU A 32 -5.48 14.29 12.33
N ARG A 33 -4.32 14.62 11.73
CA ARG A 33 -3.87 14.06 10.45
C ARG A 33 -2.68 13.11 10.57
N ARG A 34 -1.99 13.12 11.71
CA ARG A 34 -0.73 12.40 11.92
C ARG A 34 -0.85 10.92 11.58
N TYR A 35 -1.93 10.27 12.01
CA TYR A 35 -2.22 8.86 11.70
C TYR A 35 -3.28 8.67 10.62
N ALA A 36 -3.95 9.75 10.19
CA ALA A 36 -4.92 9.69 9.13
C ALA A 36 -4.26 9.46 7.76
N PHE A 37 -5.00 8.83 6.87
CA PHE A 37 -4.65 8.61 5.47
C PHE A 37 -5.87 8.81 4.58
N SER A 38 -5.64 9.16 3.32
CA SER A 38 -6.69 9.30 2.30
C SER A 38 -6.17 8.87 0.95
N PHE A 39 -6.98 8.07 0.24
CA PHE A 39 -6.65 7.54 -1.08
C PHE A 39 -7.49 8.17 -2.19
N SER A 40 -8.34 9.17 -1.91
CA SER A 40 -9.19 9.78 -2.94
C SER A 40 -8.35 10.45 -4.04
N GLY A 41 -7.38 11.29 -3.66
CA GLY A 41 -6.47 11.91 -4.63
C GLY A 41 -5.60 10.89 -5.38
N LEU A 42 -5.22 9.81 -4.71
CA LEU A 42 -4.47 8.71 -5.31
C LEU A 42 -5.27 7.97 -6.39
N LYS A 43 -6.55 7.67 -6.12
CA LYS A 43 -7.48 7.06 -7.10
C LYS A 43 -7.65 7.93 -8.33
N THR A 44 -7.85 9.23 -8.15
CA THR A 44 -7.96 10.18 -9.26
C THR A 44 -6.68 10.27 -10.07
N ALA A 45 -5.52 10.28 -9.42
CA ALA A 45 -4.23 10.27 -10.10
C ALA A 45 -4.02 8.99 -10.93
N ALA A 46 -4.38 7.82 -10.37
CA ALA A 46 -4.29 6.55 -11.08
C ALA A 46 -5.22 6.47 -12.30
N LEU A 47 -6.46 6.92 -12.15
CA LEU A 47 -7.41 7.00 -13.26
C LEU A 47 -6.84 7.85 -14.41
N ARG A 48 -6.32 9.04 -14.09
CA ARG A 48 -5.69 9.93 -15.09
C ARG A 48 -4.47 9.29 -15.75
N ALA A 49 -3.63 8.57 -15.00
CA ALA A 49 -2.49 7.87 -15.57
C ALA A 49 -2.94 6.81 -16.60
N VAL A 50 -3.98 6.04 -16.27
CA VAL A 50 -4.57 5.07 -17.21
C VAL A 50 -5.18 5.76 -18.43
N GLU A 51 -5.95 6.84 -18.24
CA GLU A 51 -6.56 7.60 -19.34
C GLU A 51 -5.50 8.12 -20.32
N VAL A 52 -4.40 8.68 -19.82
CA VAL A 52 -3.29 9.15 -20.64
C VAL A 52 -2.65 8.01 -21.43
N GLU A 53 -2.34 6.87 -20.81
CA GLU A 53 -1.76 5.73 -21.53
C GLU A 53 -2.72 5.18 -22.60
N ARG A 54 -4.03 5.19 -22.36
CA ARG A 54 -5.04 4.73 -23.34
C ARG A 54 -5.13 5.59 -24.60
N THR A 55 -4.62 6.83 -24.57
CA THR A 55 -4.55 7.68 -25.77
C THR A 55 -3.38 7.32 -26.70
N LYS A 56 -2.44 6.50 -26.24
CA LYS A 56 -1.27 6.10 -27.03
C LYS A 56 -1.62 4.92 -27.94
N PRO A 57 -1.09 4.88 -29.18
CA PRO A 57 -1.35 3.79 -30.12
C PRO A 57 -0.82 2.42 -29.65
N GLU A 58 0.17 2.41 -28.75
CA GLU A 58 0.79 1.22 -28.16
C GLU A 58 0.33 1.01 -26.71
N PHE A 59 -0.98 0.84 -26.48
CA PHE A 59 -1.49 0.49 -25.15
C PHE A 59 -1.14 -0.97 -24.81
N GLU A 60 -0.04 -1.17 -24.11
CA GLU A 60 0.43 -2.49 -23.70
C GLU A 60 0.00 -2.87 -22.28
N ARG A 61 -0.25 -4.16 -22.05
CA ARG A 61 -0.55 -4.72 -20.72
C ARG A 61 0.55 -4.43 -19.70
N VAL A 62 1.81 -4.33 -20.13
CA VAL A 62 2.97 -4.01 -19.28
C VAL A 62 2.80 -2.63 -18.64
N ARG A 63 2.30 -1.64 -19.38
CA ARG A 63 2.12 -0.27 -18.87
C ARG A 63 1.01 -0.17 -17.84
N LEU A 64 -0.01 -1.02 -17.95
CA LEU A 64 -1.05 -1.14 -16.93
C LEU A 64 -0.52 -1.80 -15.65
N ALA A 65 0.34 -2.82 -15.79
CA ALA A 65 1.01 -3.46 -14.66
C ALA A 65 1.90 -2.47 -13.89
N ASP A 66 2.65 -1.62 -14.59
CA ASP A 66 3.48 -0.56 -14.00
C ASP A 66 2.65 0.46 -13.20
N ILE A 67 1.52 0.90 -13.77
CA ILE A 67 0.57 1.78 -13.08
C ILE A 67 0.01 1.10 -11.83
N ALA A 68 -0.40 -0.17 -11.93
CA ALA A 68 -0.95 -0.92 -10.82
C ALA A 68 0.08 -1.13 -9.70
N ALA A 69 1.31 -1.54 -10.04
CA ALA A 69 2.41 -1.72 -9.11
C ALA A 69 2.77 -0.40 -8.41
N SER A 70 2.86 0.69 -9.16
CA SER A 70 3.15 2.02 -8.61
C SER A 70 2.03 2.52 -7.69
N PHE A 71 0.77 2.20 -7.99
CA PHE A 71 -0.38 2.53 -7.15
C PHE A 71 -0.38 1.73 -5.85
N GLU A 72 -0.17 0.41 -5.93
CA GLU A 72 -0.03 -0.47 -4.77
C GLU A 72 1.07 0.03 -3.85
N GLU A 73 2.23 0.35 -4.42
CA GLU A 73 3.38 0.87 -3.68
C GLU A 73 3.04 2.16 -2.92
N ALA A 74 2.29 3.08 -3.54
CA ALA A 74 1.87 4.32 -2.88
C ALA A 74 0.91 4.06 -1.71
N VAL A 75 0.01 3.07 -1.82
CA VAL A 75 -0.87 2.66 -0.72
C VAL A 75 -0.05 2.03 0.42
N VAL A 76 0.81 1.07 0.07
CA VAL A 76 1.66 0.34 1.03
C VAL A 76 2.57 1.28 1.80
N ASP A 77 3.23 2.23 1.12
CA ASP A 77 4.09 3.23 1.74
C ASP A 77 3.35 4.03 2.83
N VAL A 78 2.13 4.48 2.54
CA VAL A 78 1.33 5.27 3.49
C VAL A 78 0.95 4.41 4.69
N LEU A 79 0.42 3.21 4.47
CA LEU A 79 -0.01 2.31 5.54
C LEU A 79 1.16 1.95 6.45
N VAL A 80 2.27 1.46 5.87
CA VAL A 80 3.46 1.06 6.63
C VAL A 80 4.02 2.23 7.42
N ARG A 81 4.21 3.40 6.81
CA ARG A 81 4.77 4.55 7.53
C ARG A 81 3.87 4.99 8.69
N LYS A 82 2.55 5.05 8.48
CA LYS A 82 1.59 5.49 9.50
C LYS A 82 1.49 4.49 10.65
N THR A 83 1.56 3.19 10.36
CA THR A 83 1.62 2.14 11.38
C THR A 83 2.87 2.24 12.25
N LEU A 84 4.06 2.39 11.64
CA LEU A 84 5.31 2.49 12.39
C LEU A 84 5.39 3.79 13.19
N LEU A 85 4.90 4.90 12.63
CA LEU A 85 4.80 6.18 13.34
C LEU A 85 3.94 6.05 14.60
N ALA A 86 2.79 5.37 14.50
CA ALA A 86 1.95 5.11 15.66
C ALA A 86 2.67 4.23 16.71
N CYS A 87 3.45 3.24 16.29
CA CYS A 87 4.25 2.42 17.20
C CYS A 87 5.30 3.26 17.95
N GLU A 88 6.02 4.12 17.22
CA GLU A 88 7.03 5.04 17.77
C GLU A 88 6.40 6.00 18.81
N ASP A 89 5.28 6.63 18.47
CA ASP A 89 4.66 7.65 19.32
C ASP A 89 3.98 7.07 20.57
N THR A 90 3.52 5.82 20.51
CA THR A 90 2.75 5.18 21.61
C THR A 90 3.58 4.19 22.42
N GLY A 91 4.76 3.80 21.94
CA GLY A 91 5.56 2.72 22.52
C GLY A 91 4.98 1.32 22.30
N ILE A 92 3.95 1.17 21.47
CA ILE A 92 3.40 -0.14 21.10
C ILE A 92 4.43 -0.89 20.25
N ASN A 93 4.79 -2.10 20.67
CA ASN A 93 5.77 -2.94 19.99
C ASN A 93 5.15 -4.17 19.29
N ARG A 94 3.83 -4.18 19.11
CA ARG A 94 3.11 -5.28 18.48
C ARG A 94 2.05 -4.76 17.51
N VAL A 95 2.11 -5.24 16.27
CA VAL A 95 1.19 -4.89 15.18
C VAL A 95 0.46 -6.14 14.73
N LEU A 96 -0.85 -6.02 14.49
CA LEU A 96 -1.67 -7.05 13.84
C LEU A 96 -2.11 -6.53 12.47
N LEU A 97 -1.79 -7.26 11.41
CA LEU A 97 -2.29 -7.00 10.05
C LEU A 97 -3.47 -7.94 9.75
N GLY A 98 -4.68 -7.39 9.71
CA GLY A 98 -5.92 -8.14 9.42
C GLY A 98 -6.80 -7.48 8.35
N GLY A 99 -7.95 -8.10 8.06
CA GLY A 99 -8.91 -7.66 7.04
C GLY A 99 -8.48 -8.01 5.60
N GLY A 100 -9.38 -7.83 4.63
CA GLY A 100 -9.19 -8.33 3.25
C GLY A 100 -7.91 -7.84 2.56
N VAL A 101 -7.46 -6.63 2.90
CA VAL A 101 -6.22 -6.04 2.37
C VAL A 101 -4.98 -6.74 2.92
N ALA A 102 -5.08 -7.44 4.05
CA ALA A 102 -4.00 -8.28 4.56
C ALA A 102 -3.65 -9.43 3.62
N ALA A 103 -4.47 -9.77 2.61
CA ALA A 103 -4.09 -10.74 1.58
C ALA A 103 -3.01 -10.20 0.60
N ASN A 104 -2.78 -8.89 0.58
CA ASN A 104 -1.80 -8.25 -0.29
C ASN A 104 -0.35 -8.62 0.10
N ARG A 105 0.34 -9.37 -0.77
CA ARG A 105 1.72 -9.83 -0.52
C ARG A 105 2.69 -8.66 -0.33
N ARG A 106 2.60 -7.64 -1.17
CA ARG A 106 3.50 -6.47 -1.10
C ARG A 106 3.41 -5.75 0.25
N LEU A 107 2.20 -5.57 0.78
CA LEU A 107 1.97 -5.00 2.12
C LEU A 107 2.56 -5.89 3.21
N ARG A 108 2.33 -7.21 3.14
CA ARG A 108 2.89 -8.18 4.10
C ARG A 108 4.41 -8.07 4.15
N ASP A 109 5.06 -8.11 2.99
CA ASP A 109 6.52 -8.11 2.88
C ASP A 109 7.09 -6.79 3.42
N ARG A 110 6.54 -5.66 2.98
CA ARG A 110 7.00 -4.34 3.42
C ARG A 110 6.75 -4.06 4.89
N LEU A 111 5.61 -4.47 5.43
CA LEU A 111 5.35 -4.29 6.85
C LEU A 111 6.24 -5.22 7.69
N SER A 112 6.44 -6.47 7.26
CA SER A 112 7.29 -7.44 7.97
C SER A 112 8.72 -6.95 8.08
N GLN A 113 9.32 -6.55 6.94
CA GLN A 113 10.69 -6.02 6.90
C GLN A 113 10.84 -4.81 7.83
N ARG A 114 9.90 -3.85 7.77
CA ARG A 114 10.02 -2.62 8.53
C ARG A 114 9.73 -2.80 10.02
N CYS A 115 8.87 -3.74 10.38
CA CYS A 115 8.66 -4.13 11.77
C CYS A 115 9.92 -4.82 12.34
N GLU A 116 10.54 -5.73 11.57
CA GLU A 116 11.80 -6.38 11.96
C GLU A 116 12.92 -5.37 12.20
N ASP A 117 13.11 -4.41 11.26
CA ASP A 117 14.09 -3.32 11.40
C ASP A 117 13.93 -2.50 12.70
N GLN A 118 12.71 -2.44 13.25
CA GLN A 118 12.37 -1.63 14.43
C GLN A 118 12.13 -2.48 15.69
N GLY A 119 12.31 -3.79 15.63
CA GLY A 119 12.05 -4.69 16.76
C GLY A 119 10.57 -4.78 17.16
N ILE A 120 9.66 -4.52 16.22
CA ILE A 120 8.20 -4.60 16.40
C ILE A 120 7.73 -6.02 16.04
N SER A 121 6.97 -6.67 16.91
CA SER A 121 6.35 -7.97 16.64
C SER A 121 5.16 -7.82 15.69
N LEU A 122 5.24 -8.40 14.50
CA LEU A 122 4.13 -8.42 13.54
C LEU A 122 3.38 -9.75 13.59
N LEU A 123 2.05 -9.70 13.73
CA LEU A 123 1.16 -10.83 13.58
C LEU A 123 0.35 -10.67 12.29
N ILE A 124 0.37 -11.69 11.45
CA ILE A 124 -0.44 -11.76 10.23
C ILE A 124 -1.16 -13.11 10.21
N PRO A 125 -2.50 -13.15 10.24
CA PRO A 125 -3.22 -14.41 10.12
C PRO A 125 -2.93 -15.13 8.78
N PRO A 126 -3.14 -16.46 8.74
CA PRO A 126 -3.19 -17.21 7.49
C PRO A 126 -4.17 -16.56 6.50
N LEU A 127 -3.85 -16.63 5.20
CA LEU A 127 -4.67 -16.00 4.15
C LEU A 127 -6.15 -16.38 4.20
N SER A 128 -6.45 -17.62 4.57
CA SER A 128 -7.82 -18.15 4.73
C SER A 128 -8.65 -17.42 5.80
N LEU A 129 -8.02 -16.67 6.69
CA LEU A 129 -8.66 -15.91 7.77
C LEU A 129 -8.54 -14.39 7.56
N CYS A 130 -8.05 -13.94 6.39
CA CYS A 130 -7.87 -12.53 6.10
C CYS A 130 -9.02 -11.92 5.28
N THR A 131 -9.79 -12.71 4.54
CA THR A 131 -10.95 -12.20 3.78
C THR A 131 -12.20 -12.19 4.64
N ASP A 132 -13.20 -11.34 4.34
CA ASP A 132 -14.52 -11.46 4.97
C ASP A 132 -15.04 -12.89 4.74
N ASN A 133 -15.31 -13.60 5.84
CA ASN A 133 -15.70 -15.01 5.88
C ASN A 133 -17.02 -15.19 6.63
#